data_AF-A0A1U7QE47-F1
#
_entry.id   AF-A0A1U7QE47-F1
#
_cell.length_a   1.000
_cell.length_b   1.000
_cell.length_c   1.000
_cell.angle_alpha   90.00
_cell.angle_beta   90.00
_cell.angle_gamma   90.00
#
_symmetry.space_group_name_H-M   'P 1'
#
loop_
_entity.id
_entity.type
_entity.pdbx_description
1 polymer ?
#
loop_
_entity_poly.entity_id
_entity_poly.type
_entity_poly.pdbx_seq_one_letter_code
_entity_poly.pdbx_strand_id
1 'polypeptide(L)'
;MDEPWWEGRVASDVHCTLREKELKLPTFRAHSPLLKSRRFFVDILTLLSRHCHLCPSARHLAIYLLDHFMDQYNITTSKQLYTVAVSCLLLASKFEDREDRVPKLEQINSTRILSSQNFSLTKKELLTTELLLLEAFSWDLCLPTPAHFLDYYLLASISQKDHHCHTWPTTCLRKTKECLKEYAHYFLEVTLQDHIFYKFQPSVVAAACVGASRICLQLSPYWTRDLQRVSSYSLEHLSTCIEILLVAYDNVLKDAVAVKSQTLAMVPGTSPAPTQVLFQPPTYPTLSQPPPTLAQFQSPAQDLCLAYRDSLQAHRSGTLLSGDTGPSLHTPYPALQPLDMCPVPVPASLSMQMAIAAEPRHCLTATYGSSYFSGSHMFPTGCFDS
;
A
#
# COMPACT_ATOMS: atom_id res chain seq x y z
N MET A 1 5.01 -13.26 -22.98
CA MET A 1 4.70 -12.93 -21.58
C MET A 1 5.99 -12.33 -21.06
N ASP A 2 6.03 -11.02 -20.82
CA ASP A 2 7.29 -10.38 -20.41
C ASP A 2 7.66 -10.92 -19.03
N GLU A 3 8.88 -11.44 -18.93
CA GLU A 3 9.45 -11.97 -17.69
C GLU A 3 9.50 -10.85 -16.64
N PRO A 4 9.12 -11.11 -15.38
CA PRO A 4 9.18 -10.07 -14.36
C PRO A 4 10.61 -9.57 -14.19
N TRP A 5 10.78 -8.26 -14.01
CA TRP A 5 12.11 -7.62 -14.04
C TRP A 5 13.06 -8.19 -12.97
N TRP A 6 12.53 -8.67 -11.84
CA TRP A 6 13.32 -9.23 -10.74
C TRP A 6 13.93 -10.61 -11.05
N GLU A 7 13.43 -11.32 -12.07
CA GLU A 7 13.99 -12.61 -12.53
C GLU A 7 15.01 -12.42 -13.66
N GLY A 8 15.07 -11.21 -14.25
CA GLY A 8 15.93 -10.90 -15.38
C GLY A 8 17.41 -10.70 -15.02
N ARG A 9 18.28 -10.77 -16.03
CA ARG A 9 19.74 -10.57 -15.89
C ARG A 9 20.15 -9.20 -15.34
N VAL A 10 19.29 -8.20 -15.49
CA VAL A 10 19.50 -6.81 -15.03
C VAL A 10 18.80 -6.51 -13.71
N ALA A 11 18.27 -7.53 -13.00
CA ALA A 11 17.50 -7.33 -11.77
C ALA A 11 18.28 -6.56 -10.69
N SER A 12 19.60 -6.82 -10.56
CA SER A 12 20.46 -6.09 -9.61
C SER A 12 20.57 -4.60 -9.98
N ASP A 13 20.70 -4.27 -11.27
CA ASP A 13 20.84 -2.89 -11.73
C ASP A 13 19.52 -2.12 -11.55
N VAL A 14 18.39 -2.77 -11.83
CA VAL A 14 17.05 -2.22 -11.55
C VAL A 14 16.87 -1.99 -10.06
N HIS A 15 17.25 -2.94 -9.21
CA HIS A 15 17.22 -2.78 -7.75
C HIS A 15 18.07 -1.60 -7.30
N CYS A 16 19.33 -1.49 -7.75
CA CYS A 16 20.19 -0.33 -7.47
C CYS A 16 19.54 0.99 -7.89
N THR A 17 18.96 1.05 -9.09
CA THR A 17 18.25 2.24 -9.59
C THR A 17 17.06 2.62 -8.71
N LEU A 18 16.25 1.64 -8.28
CA LEU A 18 15.14 1.87 -7.35
C LEU A 18 15.65 2.38 -5.99
N ARG A 19 16.78 1.85 -5.49
CA ARG A 19 17.46 2.32 -4.26
C ARG A 19 18.04 3.73 -4.40
N GLU A 20 18.47 4.14 -5.58
CA GLU A 20 18.91 5.53 -5.80
C GLU A 20 17.73 6.50 -5.85
N LYS A 21 16.61 6.07 -6.45
CA LYS A 21 15.37 6.87 -6.51
C LYS A 21 14.70 7.00 -5.15
N GLU A 22 14.69 5.95 -4.31
CA GLU A 22 14.05 6.03 -2.99
C GLU A 22 14.69 7.11 -2.09
N LEU A 23 15.99 7.38 -2.25
CA LEU A 23 16.72 8.42 -1.50
C LEU A 23 16.31 9.83 -1.89
N LYS A 24 15.66 9.99 -3.04
CA LYS A 24 15.19 11.27 -3.59
C LYS A 24 13.68 11.47 -3.40
N LEU A 25 12.99 10.53 -2.75
CA LEU A 25 11.56 10.64 -2.53
C LEU A 25 11.23 11.88 -1.68
N PRO A 26 10.17 12.63 -2.05
CA PRO A 26 9.66 13.71 -1.23
C PRO A 26 9.40 13.29 0.22
N THR A 27 9.73 14.15 1.16
CA THR A 27 9.41 13.92 2.58
C THR A 27 7.90 14.03 2.80
N PHE A 28 7.28 12.97 3.32
CA PHE A 28 5.91 13.01 3.81
C PHE A 28 5.89 13.62 5.22
N ARG A 29 5.19 14.74 5.39
CA ARG A 29 5.24 15.51 6.63
C ARG A 29 4.07 15.20 7.57
N ALA A 30 2.99 14.63 7.06
CA ALA A 30 1.81 14.23 7.83
C ALA A 30 1.10 15.38 8.59
N HIS A 31 1.07 16.60 8.03
CA HIS A 31 0.48 17.77 8.70
C HIS A 31 -0.99 18.00 8.31
N SER A 32 -1.45 17.39 7.22
CA SER A 32 -2.79 17.68 6.70
C SER A 32 -3.91 17.19 7.63
N PRO A 33 -4.92 18.02 7.93
CA PRO A 33 -6.09 17.58 8.68
C PRO A 33 -6.90 16.51 7.94
N LEU A 34 -6.71 16.36 6.62
CA LEU A 34 -7.37 15.35 5.79
C LEU A 34 -6.91 13.93 6.12
N LEU A 35 -5.80 13.76 6.84
CA LEU A 35 -5.31 12.45 7.25
C LEU A 35 -6.28 11.70 8.18
N LYS A 36 -7.19 12.41 8.84
CA LYS A 36 -8.31 11.79 9.59
C LYS A 36 -9.22 10.94 8.70
N SER A 37 -9.34 11.30 7.42
CA SER A 37 -10.11 10.56 6.42
C SER A 37 -9.26 9.58 5.61
N ARG A 38 -7.93 9.57 5.79
CA ARG A 38 -6.99 8.74 5.02
C ARG A 38 -7.39 7.28 5.03
N ARG A 39 -7.67 6.71 6.20
CA ARG A 39 -7.99 5.28 6.35
C ARG A 39 -9.18 4.88 5.47
N PHE A 40 -10.23 5.70 5.51
CA PHE A 40 -11.41 5.51 4.67
C PHE A 40 -11.07 5.49 3.17
N PHE A 41 -10.26 6.43 2.69
CA PHE A 41 -9.88 6.45 1.27
C PHE A 41 -8.93 5.32 0.90
N VAL A 42 -7.98 4.95 1.76
CA VAL A 42 -7.11 3.78 1.56
C VAL A 42 -7.95 2.50 1.41
N ASP A 43 -8.98 2.32 2.25
CA ASP A 43 -9.88 1.16 2.16
C ASP A 43 -10.67 1.17 0.84
N ILE A 44 -11.18 2.32 0.40
CA ILE A 44 -11.87 2.48 -0.89
C ILE A 44 -10.94 2.15 -2.07
N LEU A 45 -9.72 2.71 -2.08
CA LEU A 45 -8.75 2.46 -3.16
C LEU A 45 -8.28 1.01 -3.18
N THR A 46 -8.08 0.40 -2.01
CA THR A 46 -7.75 -1.02 -1.89
C THR A 46 -8.86 -1.89 -2.47
N LEU A 47 -10.11 -1.60 -2.13
CA LEU A 47 -11.26 -2.35 -2.63
C LEU A 47 -11.46 -2.19 -4.14
N LEU A 48 -11.34 -0.96 -4.66
CA LEU A 48 -11.39 -0.69 -6.11
C LEU A 48 -10.26 -1.38 -6.86
N SER A 49 -9.03 -1.28 -6.35
CA SER A 49 -7.85 -1.93 -6.91
C SER A 49 -8.04 -3.45 -7.00
N ARG A 50 -8.57 -4.10 -5.94
CA ARG A 50 -8.86 -5.54 -5.94
C ARG A 50 -9.96 -5.91 -6.93
N HIS A 51 -11.03 -5.11 -6.99
CA HIS A 51 -12.12 -5.32 -7.95
C HIS A 51 -11.65 -5.19 -9.41
N CYS A 52 -10.67 -4.32 -9.67
CA CYS A 52 -10.07 -4.14 -10.99
C CYS A 52 -8.86 -5.04 -11.24
N HIS A 53 -8.49 -5.92 -10.29
CA HIS A 53 -7.32 -6.79 -10.36
C HIS A 53 -5.99 -6.08 -10.66
N LEU A 54 -5.84 -4.84 -10.16
CA LEU A 54 -4.62 -4.05 -10.33
C LEU A 54 -3.44 -4.63 -9.55
N CYS A 55 -2.24 -4.46 -10.09
CA CYS A 55 -1.01 -4.91 -9.45
C CYS A 55 -0.73 -4.16 -8.12
N PRO A 56 0.04 -4.77 -7.18
CA PRO A 56 0.41 -4.11 -5.93
C PRO A 56 1.14 -2.77 -6.12
N SER A 57 2.02 -2.66 -7.13
CA SER A 57 2.72 -1.40 -7.43
C SER A 57 1.77 -0.25 -7.76
N ALA A 58 0.75 -0.49 -8.61
CA ALA A 58 -0.29 0.49 -8.92
C ALA A 58 -1.06 0.94 -7.67
N ARG A 59 -1.44 -0.01 -6.80
CA ARG A 59 -2.15 0.29 -5.55
C ARG A 59 -1.31 1.14 -4.62
N HIS A 60 -0.05 0.76 -4.41
CA HIS A 60 0.86 1.49 -3.54
C HIS A 60 1.17 2.88 -4.08
N LEU A 61 1.41 3.00 -5.39
CA LEU A 61 1.64 4.30 -6.02
C LEU A 61 0.40 5.18 -5.90
N ALA A 62 -0.81 4.66 -6.12
CA ALA A 62 -2.05 5.42 -5.96
C ALA A 62 -2.19 6.03 -4.55
N ILE A 63 -1.89 5.23 -3.52
CA ILE A 63 -1.97 5.69 -2.12
C ILE A 63 -0.83 6.67 -1.80
N TYR A 64 0.37 6.44 -2.34
CA TYR A 64 1.48 7.39 -2.25
C TYR A 64 1.09 8.75 -2.81
N LEU A 65 0.55 8.78 -4.04
CA LEU A 65 0.11 10.01 -4.69
C LEU A 65 -0.98 10.70 -3.88
N LEU A 66 -1.98 9.95 -3.40
CA LEU A 66 -3.05 10.51 -2.57
C LEU A 66 -2.51 11.13 -1.28
N ASP A 67 -1.66 10.41 -0.54
CA ASP A 67 -1.10 10.86 0.73
C ASP A 67 -0.31 12.15 0.55
N HIS A 68 0.64 12.17 -0.39
CA HIS A 68 1.47 13.35 -0.64
C HIS A 68 0.65 14.53 -1.19
N PHE A 69 -0.36 14.28 -2.01
CA PHE A 69 -1.24 15.33 -2.49
C PHE A 69 -2.09 15.92 -1.34
N MET A 70 -2.64 15.08 -0.46
CA MET A 70 -3.36 15.56 0.73
C MET A 70 -2.47 16.34 1.69
N ASP A 71 -1.19 15.99 1.79
CA ASP A 71 -0.23 16.67 2.69
C ASP A 71 0.17 18.07 2.19
N GLN A 72 0.14 18.28 0.87
CA GLN A 72 0.55 19.55 0.25
C GLN A 72 -0.62 20.48 -0.09
N TYR A 73 -1.81 19.93 -0.37
CA TYR A 73 -2.95 20.69 -0.88
C TYR A 73 -4.16 20.61 0.04
N ASN A 74 -4.85 21.75 0.20
CA ASN A 74 -6.12 21.80 0.90
C ASN A 74 -7.26 21.38 -0.04
N ILE A 75 -8.00 20.35 0.36
CA ILE A 75 -9.17 19.86 -0.38
C ILE A 75 -10.42 20.17 0.45
N THR A 76 -11.30 21.01 -0.10
CA THR A 76 -12.40 21.61 0.67
C THR A 76 -13.63 20.71 0.75
N THR A 77 -13.88 19.88 -0.25
CA THR A 77 -15.11 19.07 -0.33
C THR A 77 -14.82 17.58 -0.38
N SER A 78 -15.71 16.77 0.21
CA SER A 78 -15.63 15.31 0.16
C SER A 78 -15.62 14.81 -1.29
N LYS A 79 -16.50 15.36 -2.15
CA LYS A 79 -16.55 15.02 -3.58
C LYS A 79 -15.20 15.22 -4.27
N GLN A 80 -14.52 16.36 -4.05
CA GLN A 80 -13.19 16.60 -4.61
C GLN A 80 -12.17 15.57 -4.11
N LEU A 81 -12.23 15.18 -2.83
CA LEU A 81 -11.32 14.19 -2.28
C LEU A 81 -11.53 12.79 -2.89
N TYR A 82 -12.77 12.38 -3.14
CA TYR A 82 -13.05 11.17 -3.94
C TYR A 82 -12.52 11.29 -5.37
N THR A 83 -12.74 12.44 -6.02
CA THR A 83 -12.21 12.71 -7.36
C THR A 83 -10.69 12.56 -7.39
N VAL A 84 -9.97 13.14 -6.43
CA VAL A 84 -8.52 13.00 -6.29
C VAL A 84 -8.14 11.55 -6.05
N ALA A 85 -8.73 10.88 -5.08
CA ALA A 85 -8.39 9.51 -4.73
C ALA A 85 -8.56 8.54 -5.91
N VAL A 86 -9.71 8.60 -6.59
CA VAL A 86 -9.98 7.76 -7.77
C VAL A 86 -9.06 8.11 -8.94
N SER A 87 -8.75 9.40 -9.12
CA SER A 87 -7.79 9.83 -10.15
C SER A 87 -6.36 9.34 -9.86
N CYS A 88 -5.93 9.33 -8.59
CA CYS A 88 -4.64 8.73 -8.20
C CYS A 88 -4.57 7.25 -8.59
N LEU A 89 -5.66 6.50 -8.37
CA LEU A 89 -5.71 5.08 -8.74
C LEU A 89 -5.65 4.85 -10.24
N LEU A 90 -6.43 5.62 -11.01
CA LEU A 90 -6.42 5.53 -12.47
C LEU A 90 -5.08 5.95 -13.05
N LEU A 91 -4.50 7.05 -12.56
CA LEU A 91 -3.19 7.53 -12.98
C LEU A 91 -2.10 6.51 -12.68
N ALA A 92 -2.06 5.97 -11.46
CA ALA A 92 -1.10 4.94 -11.07
C ALA A 92 -1.29 3.65 -11.89
N SER A 93 -2.53 3.25 -12.18
CA SER A 93 -2.77 2.06 -13.01
C SER A 93 -2.27 2.21 -14.44
N LYS A 94 -2.40 3.40 -15.05
CA LYS A 94 -1.84 3.70 -16.37
C LYS A 94 -0.31 3.67 -16.39
N PHE A 95 0.32 3.95 -15.25
CA PHE A 95 1.76 4.02 -15.13
C PHE A 95 2.39 2.66 -14.82
N GLU A 96 1.82 1.92 -13.86
CA GLU A 96 2.39 0.67 -13.31
C GLU A 96 1.88 -0.59 -13.99
N ASP A 97 0.67 -0.53 -14.56
CA ASP A 97 -0.03 -1.71 -15.01
C ASP A 97 0.01 -1.87 -16.54
N ARG A 98 -0.25 -3.09 -16.99
CA ARG A 98 -0.39 -3.40 -18.41
C ARG A 98 -1.63 -2.71 -18.95
N GLU A 99 -1.57 -2.23 -20.18
CA GLU A 99 -2.68 -1.51 -20.83
C GLU A 99 -4.01 -2.28 -20.77
N ASP A 100 -3.99 -3.61 -20.89
CA ASP A 100 -5.18 -4.47 -20.81
C ASP A 100 -5.80 -4.57 -19.41
N ARG A 101 -5.06 -4.20 -18.36
CA ARG A 101 -5.51 -4.20 -16.96
C ARG A 101 -5.90 -2.82 -16.45
N VAL A 102 -5.64 -1.76 -17.21
CA VAL A 102 -6.03 -0.39 -16.83
C VAL A 102 -7.56 -0.25 -16.85
N PRO A 103 -8.23 0.02 -15.71
CA PRO A 103 -9.67 0.09 -15.66
C PRO A 103 -10.19 1.33 -16.39
N LYS A 104 -11.28 1.16 -17.14
CA LYS A 104 -11.97 2.27 -17.79
C LYS A 104 -12.78 3.07 -16.78
N LEU A 105 -13.00 4.36 -17.04
CA LEU A 105 -13.83 5.22 -16.19
C LEU A 105 -15.24 4.65 -15.96
N GLU A 106 -15.86 4.09 -17.00
CA GLU A 106 -17.18 3.45 -16.91
C GLU A 106 -17.17 2.26 -15.94
N GLN A 107 -16.11 1.43 -15.99
CA GLN A 107 -15.94 0.31 -15.07
C GLN A 107 -15.84 0.81 -13.63
N ILE A 108 -15.04 1.85 -13.37
CA ILE A 108 -14.91 2.45 -12.03
C ILE A 108 -16.25 2.99 -11.53
N ASN A 109 -16.97 3.77 -12.34
CA ASN A 109 -18.26 4.35 -11.96
C ASN A 109 -19.36 3.30 -11.78
N SER A 110 -19.29 2.16 -12.47
CA SER A 110 -20.24 1.06 -12.32
C SER A 110 -20.08 0.26 -11.03
N THR A 111 -18.97 0.45 -10.29
CA THR A 111 -18.71 -0.30 -9.07
C THR A 111 -19.71 0.06 -7.97
N ARG A 112 -20.18 -0.96 -7.24
CA ARG A 112 -21.01 -0.78 -6.04
C ARG A 112 -20.29 0.02 -4.94
N ILE A 113 -18.96 0.01 -4.98
CA ILE A 113 -18.08 0.68 -4.02
C ILE A 113 -18.33 2.18 -4.04
N LEU A 114 -18.30 2.79 -5.24
CA LEU A 114 -18.52 4.23 -5.39
C LEU A 114 -20.00 4.60 -5.40
N SER A 115 -20.87 3.76 -5.98
CA SER A 115 -22.31 4.05 -5.99
C SER A 115 -22.91 4.07 -4.58
N SER A 116 -22.40 3.26 -3.64
CA SER A 116 -22.79 3.32 -2.23
C SER A 116 -22.48 4.67 -1.56
N GLN A 117 -21.53 5.43 -2.12
CA GLN A 117 -21.12 6.74 -1.63
C GLN A 117 -21.80 7.88 -2.40
N ASN A 118 -22.77 7.57 -3.27
CA ASN A 118 -23.40 8.52 -4.20
C ASN A 118 -22.38 9.32 -5.03
N PHE A 119 -21.23 8.71 -5.34
CA PHE A 119 -20.15 9.32 -6.09
C PHE A 119 -20.11 8.79 -7.52
N SER A 120 -19.94 9.70 -8.48
CA SER A 120 -19.67 9.38 -9.88
C SER A 120 -18.66 10.40 -10.42
N LEU A 121 -17.69 9.91 -11.17
CA LEU A 121 -16.60 10.70 -11.73
C LEU A 121 -16.86 10.96 -13.22
N THR A 122 -16.94 12.23 -13.62
CA THR A 122 -17.06 12.56 -15.04
C THR A 122 -15.70 12.52 -15.74
N LYS A 123 -15.69 12.32 -17.06
CA LYS A 123 -14.45 12.34 -17.86
C LYS A 123 -13.70 13.68 -17.74
N LYS A 124 -14.44 14.79 -17.70
CA LYS A 124 -13.85 16.13 -17.56
C LYS A 124 -13.16 16.30 -16.20
N GLU A 125 -13.84 15.89 -15.12
CA GLU A 125 -13.26 15.92 -13.76
C GLU A 125 -12.00 15.04 -13.69
N LEU A 126 -12.07 13.81 -14.20
CA LEU A 126 -10.92 12.89 -14.24
C LEU A 126 -9.70 13.54 -14.94
N LEU A 127 -9.88 14.00 -16.19
CA LEU A 127 -8.77 14.58 -16.96
C LEU A 127 -8.17 15.82 -16.28
N THR A 128 -9.03 16.67 -15.69
CA THR A 128 -8.58 17.88 -15.00
C THR A 128 -7.76 17.51 -13.75
N THR A 129 -8.22 16.52 -12.99
CA THR A 129 -7.54 16.09 -11.76
C THR A 129 -6.26 15.29 -12.05
N GLU A 130 -6.24 14.45 -13.09
CA GLU A 130 -5.01 13.77 -13.51
C GLU A 130 -3.92 14.76 -13.95
N LEU A 131 -4.28 15.81 -14.68
CA LEU A 131 -3.33 16.86 -15.06
C LEU A 131 -2.80 17.58 -13.83
N LEU A 132 -3.67 17.94 -12.88
CA LEU A 132 -3.27 18.57 -11.62
C LEU A 132 -2.32 17.68 -10.81
N LEU A 133 -2.59 16.37 -10.74
CA LEU A 133 -1.72 15.41 -10.08
C LEU A 133 -0.36 15.34 -10.78
N LEU A 134 -0.34 15.21 -12.11
CA LEU A 134 0.90 15.20 -12.88
C LEU A 134 1.73 16.47 -12.65
N GLU A 135 1.10 17.65 -12.64
CA GLU A 135 1.76 18.90 -12.32
C GLU A 135 2.31 18.92 -10.89
N ALA A 136 1.53 18.48 -9.90
CA ALA A 136 1.95 18.40 -8.50
C ALA A 136 3.17 17.50 -8.29
N PHE A 137 3.30 16.43 -9.07
CA PHE A 137 4.45 15.53 -9.05
C PHE A 137 5.50 15.85 -10.12
N SER A 138 5.45 17.04 -10.73
CA SER A 138 6.40 17.48 -11.78
C SER A 138 6.57 16.46 -12.93
N TRP A 139 5.48 15.77 -13.26
CA TRP A 139 5.41 14.70 -14.26
C TRP A 139 6.30 13.48 -13.98
N ASP A 140 6.87 13.37 -12.76
CA ASP A 140 7.66 12.22 -12.34
C ASP A 140 6.84 11.30 -11.43
N LEU A 141 6.33 10.23 -12.03
CA LEU A 141 5.63 9.15 -11.32
C LEU A 141 6.55 7.97 -11.01
N CYS A 142 7.85 8.05 -11.30
CA CYS A 142 8.82 6.99 -10.99
C CYS A 142 9.17 6.97 -9.50
N LEU A 143 8.16 6.79 -8.65
CA LEU A 143 8.22 6.93 -7.20
C LEU A 143 8.24 5.53 -6.58
N PRO A 144 9.42 4.97 -6.25
CA PRO A 144 9.50 3.61 -5.75
C PRO A 144 8.75 3.46 -4.43
N THR A 145 7.87 2.47 -4.40
CA THR A 145 7.08 2.07 -3.21
C THR A 145 7.54 0.71 -2.68
N PRO A 146 7.15 0.28 -1.47
CA PRO A 146 7.54 -1.02 -0.94
C PRO A 146 7.18 -2.19 -1.87
N ALA A 147 6.07 -2.07 -2.62
CA ALA A 147 5.64 -3.06 -3.61
C ALA A 147 6.69 -3.32 -4.70
N HIS A 148 7.49 -2.31 -5.06
CA HIS A 148 8.54 -2.44 -6.06
C HIS A 148 9.72 -3.29 -5.59
N PHE A 149 9.93 -3.45 -4.28
CA PHE A 149 11.08 -4.21 -3.77
C PHE A 149 10.71 -5.64 -3.34
N LEU A 150 9.44 -5.89 -3.06
CA LEU A 150 9.00 -7.10 -2.36
C LEU A 150 9.35 -8.38 -3.10
N ASP A 151 8.94 -8.52 -4.36
CA ASP A 151 9.14 -9.76 -5.12
C ASP A 151 10.63 -10.04 -5.39
N TYR A 152 11.46 -9.00 -5.53
CA TYR A 152 12.92 -9.15 -5.62
C TYR A 152 13.51 -9.77 -4.34
N TYR A 153 13.08 -9.32 -3.17
CA TYR A 153 13.53 -9.91 -1.90
C TYR A 153 12.94 -11.30 -1.65
N LEU A 154 11.75 -11.59 -2.18
CA LEU A 154 11.14 -12.91 -2.11
C LEU A 154 11.93 -13.99 -2.87
N LEU A 155 12.82 -13.62 -3.81
CA LEU A 155 13.70 -14.59 -4.48
C LEU A 155 14.71 -15.21 -3.52
N ALA A 156 15.17 -14.47 -2.52
CA ALA A 156 16.15 -14.91 -1.52
C ALA A 156 15.52 -15.27 -0.17
N SER A 157 14.18 -15.27 -0.07
CA SER A 157 13.47 -15.34 1.20
C SER A 157 13.33 -16.73 1.81
N ILE A 158 13.70 -17.79 1.08
CA ILE A 158 13.68 -19.18 1.56
C ILE A 158 15.05 -19.80 1.28
N SER A 159 15.61 -20.46 2.29
CA SER A 159 16.84 -21.24 2.18
C SER A 159 16.57 -22.72 2.39
N GLN A 160 17.29 -23.60 1.68
CA GLN A 160 17.28 -25.04 1.99
C GLN A 160 17.83 -25.35 3.39
N LYS A 161 18.55 -24.41 4.00
CA LYS A 161 19.12 -24.51 5.35
C LYS A 161 18.19 -23.94 6.43
N ASP A 162 16.98 -23.53 6.06
CA ASP A 162 16.02 -23.01 7.04
C ASP A 162 15.63 -24.11 8.02
N HIS A 163 15.79 -23.82 9.31
CA HIS A 163 15.27 -24.68 10.35
C HIS A 163 13.81 -24.31 10.61
N HIS A 164 12.92 -25.29 10.56
CA HIS A 164 11.55 -25.15 11.04
C HIS A 164 11.54 -25.47 12.53
N CYS A 165 11.01 -24.59 13.38
CA CYS A 165 10.70 -25.02 14.74
C CYS A 165 9.54 -26.03 14.70
N HIS A 166 9.42 -26.84 15.76
CA HIS A 166 8.81 -28.18 15.82
C HIS A 166 7.32 -28.34 15.40
N THR A 167 6.70 -27.32 14.81
CA THR A 167 5.25 -27.24 14.55
C THR A 167 4.87 -26.92 13.11
N TRP A 168 5.82 -26.67 12.19
CA TRP A 168 5.44 -26.36 10.80
C TRP A 168 4.96 -27.61 10.05
N PRO A 169 3.70 -27.67 9.54
CA PRO A 169 3.10 -28.94 9.08
C PRO A 169 3.61 -29.44 7.73
N THR A 170 4.58 -28.76 7.10
CA THR A 170 4.92 -29.03 5.71
C THR A 170 6.44 -28.97 5.48
N THR A 171 7.06 -30.13 5.24
CA THR A 171 8.43 -30.27 4.72
C THR A 171 8.56 -29.86 3.24
N CYS A 172 7.48 -29.38 2.61
CA CYS A 172 7.47 -29.01 1.20
C CYS A 172 7.91 -27.54 1.01
N LEU A 173 9.13 -27.38 0.49
CA LEU A 173 9.73 -26.08 0.17
C LEU A 173 8.82 -25.18 -0.68
N ARG A 174 8.09 -25.78 -1.64
CA ARG A 174 7.17 -25.06 -2.54
C ARG A 174 6.03 -24.41 -1.75
N LYS A 175 5.38 -25.18 -0.88
CA LYS A 175 4.28 -24.68 -0.03
C LYS A 175 4.78 -23.61 0.94
N THR A 176 5.96 -23.79 1.53
CA THR A 176 6.57 -22.75 2.39
C THR A 176 6.81 -21.46 1.61
N LYS A 177 7.32 -21.54 0.38
CA LYS A 177 7.53 -20.37 -0.50
C LYS A 177 6.21 -19.68 -0.83
N GLU A 178 5.15 -20.44 -1.13
CA GLU A 178 3.81 -19.91 -1.39
C GLU A 178 3.24 -19.20 -0.16
N CYS A 179 3.26 -19.84 1.02
CA CYS A 179 2.81 -19.22 2.27
C CYS A 179 3.62 -17.96 2.62
N LEU A 180 4.94 -17.97 2.40
CA LEU A 180 5.78 -16.81 2.66
C LEU A 180 5.39 -15.66 1.74
N LYS A 181 5.18 -15.93 0.44
CA LYS A 181 4.70 -14.94 -0.51
C LYS A 181 3.35 -14.36 -0.07
N GLU A 182 2.42 -15.19 0.38
CA GLU A 182 1.11 -14.74 0.87
C GLU A 182 1.24 -13.82 2.10
N TYR A 183 2.02 -14.22 3.12
CA TYR A 183 2.26 -13.38 4.29
C TYR A 183 2.96 -12.07 3.92
N ALA A 184 3.92 -12.10 3.00
CA ALA A 184 4.69 -10.92 2.63
C ALA A 184 3.80 -9.89 1.91
N HIS A 185 2.93 -10.37 1.00
CA HIS A 185 1.94 -9.51 0.35
C HIS A 185 0.85 -9.04 1.33
N TYR A 186 0.46 -9.88 2.30
CA TYR A 186 -0.45 -9.44 3.35
C TYR A 186 0.15 -8.30 4.18
N PHE A 187 1.40 -8.44 4.65
CA PHE A 187 2.08 -7.38 5.39
C PHE A 187 2.27 -6.14 4.53
N LEU A 188 2.52 -6.30 3.24
CA LEU A 188 2.57 -5.19 2.30
C LEU A 188 1.25 -4.40 2.29
N GLU A 189 0.09 -5.07 2.26
CA GLU A 189 -1.21 -4.40 2.39
C GLU A 189 -1.42 -3.74 3.76
N VAL A 190 -0.91 -4.34 4.84
CA VAL A 190 -0.93 -3.73 6.18
C VAL A 190 -0.16 -2.41 6.19
N THR A 191 0.93 -2.29 5.43
CA THR A 191 1.72 -1.04 5.39
C THR A 191 0.97 0.14 4.81
N LEU A 192 -0.03 -0.09 3.96
CA LEU A 192 -0.87 0.97 3.39
C LEU A 192 -1.78 1.61 4.43
N GLN A 193 -2.12 0.86 5.47
CA GLN A 193 -3.17 1.20 6.42
C GLN A 193 -2.79 2.30 7.41
N ASP A 194 -1.50 2.47 7.66
CA ASP A 194 -0.97 3.49 8.57
C ASP A 194 0.18 4.23 7.88
N HIS A 195 0.15 5.56 7.92
CA HIS A 195 1.18 6.39 7.33
C HIS A 195 2.49 6.37 8.15
N ILE A 196 2.53 5.71 9.31
CA ILE A 196 3.76 5.51 10.10
C ILE A 196 4.89 4.88 9.28
N PHE A 197 4.56 4.08 8.25
CA PHE A 197 5.54 3.41 7.41
C PHE A 197 6.34 4.38 6.51
N TYR A 198 5.89 5.62 6.32
CA TYR A 198 6.70 6.68 5.67
C TYR A 198 7.93 7.09 6.48
N LYS A 199 8.04 6.68 7.76
CA LYS A 199 9.26 6.86 8.56
C LYS A 199 10.43 5.99 8.10
N PHE A 200 10.16 4.98 7.27
CA PHE A 200 11.15 4.04 6.76
C PHE A 200 11.30 4.18 5.25
N GLN A 201 12.48 3.83 4.73
CA GLN A 201 12.65 3.72 3.29
C GLN A 201 11.77 2.60 2.72
N PRO A 202 11.20 2.76 1.51
CA PRO A 202 10.38 1.74 0.88
C PRO A 202 11.04 0.35 0.82
N SER A 203 12.34 0.29 0.54
CA SER A 203 13.11 -0.96 0.55
C SER A 203 13.22 -1.59 1.94
N VAL A 204 13.30 -0.80 3.02
CA VAL A 204 13.28 -1.30 4.41
C VAL A 204 11.91 -1.91 4.73
N VAL A 205 10.82 -1.23 4.35
CA VAL A 205 9.45 -1.72 4.57
C VAL A 205 9.24 -3.06 3.88
N ALA A 206 9.64 -3.19 2.61
CA ALA A 206 9.52 -4.44 1.87
C ALA A 206 10.35 -5.59 2.50
N ALA A 207 11.59 -5.30 2.91
CA ALA A 207 12.44 -6.26 3.62
C ALA A 207 11.81 -6.67 4.97
N ALA A 208 11.23 -5.73 5.71
CA ALA A 208 10.53 -6.00 6.96
C ALA A 208 9.28 -6.87 6.74
N CYS A 209 8.52 -6.68 5.65
CA CYS A 209 7.42 -7.58 5.30
C CYS A 209 7.90 -9.03 5.12
N VAL A 210 9.05 -9.24 4.46
CA VAL A 210 9.67 -10.58 4.33
C VAL A 210 10.11 -11.12 5.69
N GLY A 211 10.77 -10.30 6.51
CA GLY A 211 11.21 -10.69 7.86
C GLY A 211 10.05 -11.08 8.78
N ALA A 212 9.00 -10.26 8.83
CA ALA A 212 7.78 -10.55 9.58
C ALA A 212 7.11 -11.85 9.10
N SER A 213 7.08 -12.08 7.78
CA SER A 213 6.57 -13.33 7.20
C SER A 213 7.37 -14.55 7.67
N ARG A 214 8.70 -14.47 7.66
CA ARG A 214 9.57 -15.56 8.16
C ARG A 214 9.34 -15.84 9.63
N ILE A 215 9.09 -14.82 10.45
CA ILE A 215 8.74 -14.97 11.87
C ILE A 215 7.39 -15.67 12.04
N CYS A 216 6.36 -15.25 11.31
CA CYS A 216 5.04 -15.89 11.34
C CYS A 216 5.11 -17.37 10.91
N LEU A 217 5.98 -17.69 9.95
CA LEU A 217 6.24 -19.05 9.47
C LEU A 217 7.29 -19.82 10.28
N GLN A 218 7.82 -19.21 11.34
CA GLN A 218 8.77 -19.84 12.28
C GLN A 218 10.05 -20.34 11.61
N LEU A 219 10.50 -19.62 10.59
CA LEU A 219 11.71 -19.95 9.84
C LEU A 219 12.93 -19.35 10.54
N SER A 220 13.91 -20.20 10.85
CA SER A 220 15.17 -19.76 11.46
C SER A 220 16.36 -19.96 10.52
N PRO A 221 17.25 -18.97 10.39
CA PRO A 221 17.20 -17.65 11.03
C PRO A 221 16.13 -16.74 10.40
N TYR A 222 15.54 -15.83 11.18
CA TYR A 222 14.50 -14.91 10.70
C TYR A 222 14.99 -14.00 9.58
N TRP A 223 16.28 -13.65 9.59
CA TRP A 223 16.96 -12.92 8.53
C TRP A 223 18.21 -13.67 8.09
N THR A 224 18.20 -14.18 6.86
CA THR A 224 19.28 -15.03 6.33
C THR A 224 20.42 -14.19 5.76
N ARG A 225 21.60 -14.81 5.58
CA ARG A 225 22.72 -14.17 4.87
C ARG A 225 22.39 -13.83 3.42
N ASP A 226 21.54 -14.63 2.78
CA ASP A 226 21.12 -14.38 1.40
C ASP A 226 20.22 -13.15 1.32
N LEU A 227 19.26 -12.99 2.25
CA LEU A 227 18.45 -11.79 2.40
C LEU A 227 19.29 -10.54 2.71
N GLN A 228 20.28 -10.66 3.60
CA GLN A 228 21.22 -9.58 3.88
C GLN A 228 22.05 -9.21 2.64
N ARG A 229 22.48 -10.19 1.83
CA ARG A 229 23.26 -9.95 0.62
C ARG A 229 22.45 -9.19 -0.44
N VAL A 230 21.20 -9.59 -0.69
CA VAL A 230 20.37 -8.96 -1.75
C VAL A 230 19.80 -7.60 -1.34
N SER A 231 19.55 -7.39 -0.04
CA SER A 231 18.95 -6.14 0.45
C SER A 231 19.96 -5.14 1.00
N SER A 232 21.15 -5.60 1.37
CA SER A 232 22.15 -4.87 2.18
C SER A 232 21.69 -4.48 3.59
N TYR A 233 20.58 -5.03 4.08
CA TYR A 233 20.08 -4.77 5.43
C TYR A 233 20.44 -5.90 6.42
N SER A 234 20.89 -5.52 7.61
CA SER A 234 20.98 -6.43 8.76
C SER A 234 19.62 -6.51 9.47
N LEU A 235 19.46 -7.47 10.39
CA LEU A 235 18.25 -7.55 11.21
C LEU A 235 18.03 -6.29 12.06
N GLU A 236 19.10 -5.65 12.52
CA GLU A 236 19.03 -4.43 13.33
C GLU A 236 18.36 -3.28 12.56
N HIS A 237 18.73 -3.08 11.29
CA HIS A 237 18.10 -2.08 10.41
C HIS A 237 16.59 -2.29 10.24
N LEU A 238 16.12 -3.54 10.32
CA LEU A 238 14.72 -3.91 10.04
C LEU A 238 13.87 -4.04 11.31
N SER A 239 14.49 -4.28 12.47
CA SER A 239 13.85 -4.67 13.73
C SER A 239 12.62 -3.82 14.07
N THR A 240 12.76 -2.50 14.09
CA THR A 240 11.66 -1.59 14.42
C THR A 240 10.49 -1.68 13.45
N CYS A 241 10.75 -1.79 12.14
CA CYS A 241 9.69 -1.92 11.15
C CYS A 241 8.99 -3.28 11.24
N ILE A 242 9.73 -4.35 11.51
CA ILE A 242 9.19 -5.70 11.75
C ILE A 242 8.28 -5.70 12.99
N GLU A 243 8.73 -5.09 14.10
CA GLU A 243 7.95 -4.98 15.33
C GLU A 243 6.60 -4.29 15.10
N ILE A 244 6.59 -3.15 14.38
CA ILE A 244 5.35 -2.43 14.05
C ILE A 244 4.39 -3.33 13.24
N LEU A 245 4.91 -4.05 12.24
CA LEU A 245 4.10 -4.98 11.43
C LEU A 245 3.50 -6.11 12.28
N LEU A 246 4.30 -6.73 13.15
CA LEU A 246 3.83 -7.82 14.00
C LEU A 246 2.80 -7.36 15.04
N VAL A 247 2.97 -6.15 15.60
CA VAL A 247 1.97 -5.54 16.50
C VAL A 247 0.65 -5.29 15.75
N ALA A 248 0.71 -4.75 14.54
CA ALA A 248 -0.48 -4.56 13.71
C ALA A 248 -1.19 -5.90 13.42
N TYR A 249 -0.42 -6.95 13.11
CA TYR A 249 -0.96 -8.29 12.87
C TYR A 249 -1.65 -8.89 14.10
N ASP A 250 -1.04 -8.79 15.29
CA ASP A 250 -1.61 -9.30 16.54
C ASP A 250 -2.92 -8.58 16.90
N ASN A 251 -3.00 -7.27 16.67
CA ASN A 251 -4.24 -6.50 16.89
C ASN A 251 -5.37 -6.99 15.96
N VAL A 252 -5.09 -7.18 14.67
CA VAL A 252 -6.07 -7.71 13.71
C VAL A 252 -6.52 -9.12 14.09
N LEU A 253 -5.61 -9.96 14.58
CA LEU A 253 -5.94 -11.31 15.03
C LEU A 253 -6.87 -11.28 16.26
N LYS A 254 -6.59 -10.43 17.24
CA LYS A 254 -7.42 -10.24 18.44
C LYS A 254 -8.83 -9.76 18.06
N ASP A 255 -8.94 -8.80 17.17
CA ASP A 255 -10.22 -8.29 16.69
C ASP A 255 -11.03 -9.39 15.99
N ALA A 256 -10.37 -10.19 15.13
CA ALA A 256 -11.03 -11.30 14.44
C ALA A 256 -11.54 -12.38 15.41
N VAL A 257 -10.76 -12.70 16.46
CA VAL A 257 -11.16 -13.65 17.51
C VAL A 257 -12.34 -13.10 18.30
N ALA A 258 -12.31 -11.82 18.69
CA ALA A 258 -13.41 -11.19 19.42
C ALA A 258 -14.73 -11.18 18.63
N VAL A 259 -14.68 -10.87 17.34
CA VAL A 259 -15.85 -10.91 16.44
C VAL A 259 -16.40 -12.32 16.32
N LYS A 260 -15.52 -13.33 16.20
CA LYS A 260 -15.92 -14.75 16.11
C LYS A 260 -16.58 -15.24 17.41
N SER A 261 -16.06 -14.84 18.57
CA SER A 261 -16.66 -15.14 19.87
C SER A 261 -18.02 -14.48 20.04
N GLN A 262 -18.20 -13.24 19.57
CA GLN A 262 -19.49 -12.54 19.61
C GLN A 262 -20.54 -13.15 18.66
N THR A 263 -20.14 -13.59 17.46
CA THR A 263 -21.06 -14.25 16.51
C THR A 263 -21.50 -15.63 17.00
N LEU A 264 -20.66 -16.37 17.72
CA LEU A 264 -21.03 -17.65 18.32
C LEU A 264 -21.94 -17.51 19.57
N ALA A 265 -21.94 -16.35 20.23
CA ALA A 265 -22.81 -16.08 21.37
C ALA A 265 -24.25 -15.67 20.98
N MET A 266 -24.51 -15.41 19.70
CA MET A 266 -25.82 -14.98 19.18
C MET A 266 -26.60 -16.17 18.60
N VAL A 267 -27.19 -17.01 19.46
CA VAL A 267 -28.15 -18.05 19.08
C VAL A 267 -29.58 -17.45 19.03
N PRO A 268 -30.41 -17.71 17.99
CA PRO A 268 -31.74 -17.13 17.91
C PRO A 268 -32.73 -17.87 18.82
N GLY A 269 -33.02 -17.28 19.98
CA GLY A 269 -34.25 -17.55 20.71
C GLY A 269 -35.41 -16.82 20.02
N THR A 270 -36.49 -17.55 19.75
CA THR A 270 -37.73 -17.06 19.13
C THR A 270 -38.25 -15.77 19.78
N SER A 271 -38.48 -14.76 18.94
CA SER A 271 -39.05 -13.45 19.30
C SER A 271 -40.56 -13.57 19.65
N PRO A 272 -41.15 -12.55 20.30
CA PRO A 272 -41.84 -11.56 19.48
C PRO A 272 -41.52 -10.10 19.85
N ALA A 273 -41.74 -9.23 18.85
CA ALA A 273 -41.47 -7.79 18.83
C ALA A 273 -42.27 -6.98 19.87
N PRO A 274 -41.88 -5.72 20.17
CA PRO A 274 -42.32 -4.62 19.31
C PRO A 274 -41.27 -3.53 19.03
N THR A 275 -41.42 -2.97 17.83
CA THR A 275 -41.19 -1.59 17.37
C THR A 275 -40.53 -0.60 18.34
N GLN A 276 -39.24 -0.31 18.14
CA GLN A 276 -38.69 1.03 18.35
C GLN A 276 -37.61 1.35 17.31
N VAL A 277 -37.77 2.52 16.70
CA VAL A 277 -36.88 3.14 15.72
C VAL A 277 -35.62 3.60 16.44
N LEU A 278 -34.46 3.00 16.14
CA LEU A 278 -33.17 3.53 16.58
C LEU A 278 -32.17 3.47 15.42
N PHE A 279 -31.59 4.63 15.12
CA PHE A 279 -30.54 4.83 14.13
C PHE A 279 -29.38 3.84 14.33
N GLN A 280 -29.18 2.96 13.35
CA GLN A 280 -27.95 2.18 13.22
C GLN A 280 -26.94 2.99 12.38
N PRO A 281 -25.72 3.25 12.88
CA PRO A 281 -24.65 3.74 12.02
C PRO A 281 -24.27 2.66 10.99
N PRO A 282 -23.84 3.02 9.78
CA PRO A 282 -23.52 2.04 8.75
C PRO A 282 -22.36 1.15 9.21
N THR A 283 -22.62 -0.16 9.23
CA THR A 283 -21.61 -1.19 9.45
C THR A 283 -20.72 -1.25 8.22
N TYR A 284 -19.48 -0.79 8.34
CA TYR A 284 -18.48 -0.95 7.28
C TYR A 284 -18.17 -2.44 7.08
N PRO A 285 -17.99 -2.93 5.85
CA PRO A 285 -17.46 -4.26 5.62
C PRO A 285 -16.02 -4.31 6.15
N THR A 286 -15.76 -5.21 7.10
CA THR A 286 -14.42 -5.50 7.61
C THR A 286 -13.55 -6.06 6.48
N LEU A 287 -12.58 -5.28 6.01
CA LEU A 287 -11.58 -5.77 5.06
C LEU A 287 -10.33 -6.27 5.81
N SER A 288 -9.77 -7.38 5.30
CA SER A 288 -8.56 -8.09 5.75
C SER A 288 -8.67 -8.95 7.03
N GLN A 289 -9.55 -9.97 6.99
CA GLN A 289 -9.21 -11.21 7.71
C GLN A 289 -8.06 -11.92 6.98
N PRO A 290 -7.13 -12.57 7.69
CA PRO A 290 -6.13 -13.42 7.04
C PRO A 290 -6.85 -14.48 6.18
N PRO A 291 -6.38 -14.80 4.96
CA PRO A 291 -7.03 -15.77 4.09
C PRO A 291 -7.33 -17.10 4.82
N PRO A 292 -8.41 -17.81 4.46
CA PRO A 292 -8.87 -19.00 5.19
C PRO A 292 -7.83 -20.15 5.20
N THR A 293 -6.92 -20.20 4.23
CA THR A 293 -5.74 -21.08 4.25
C THR A 293 -4.76 -20.73 5.35
N LEU A 294 -4.57 -19.43 5.66
CA LEU A 294 -3.69 -18.96 6.73
C LEU A 294 -4.31 -19.14 8.13
N ALA A 295 -5.64 -19.21 8.23
CA ALA A 295 -6.34 -19.44 9.49
C ALA A 295 -6.11 -20.85 10.08
N GLN A 296 -5.70 -21.83 9.28
CA GLN A 296 -5.39 -23.18 9.78
C GLN A 296 -4.04 -23.27 10.52
N PHE A 297 -3.19 -22.24 10.44
CA PHE A 297 -1.84 -22.23 11.04
C PHE A 297 -1.75 -21.43 12.35
N GLN A 298 -2.89 -21.22 13.04
CA GLN A 298 -3.11 -20.17 14.05
C GLN A 298 -2.52 -20.36 15.46
N SER A 299 -1.77 -21.42 15.76
CA SER A 299 -1.33 -21.68 17.14
C SER A 299 0.10 -22.22 17.19
N PRO A 300 1.13 -21.35 16.98
CA PRO A 300 1.87 -20.68 18.07
C PRO A 300 2.59 -19.34 17.69
N ALA A 301 2.04 -18.52 16.77
CA ALA A 301 2.72 -17.29 16.33
C ALA A 301 2.92 -16.21 17.43
N GLN A 302 2.09 -16.24 18.47
CA GLN A 302 2.09 -15.26 19.56
C GLN A 302 3.31 -15.43 20.49
N ASP A 303 3.64 -16.67 20.86
CA ASP A 303 4.83 -17.00 21.66
C ASP A 303 6.13 -16.69 20.93
N LEU A 304 6.13 -16.76 19.59
CA LEU A 304 7.28 -16.43 18.77
C LEU A 304 7.46 -14.93 18.56
N CYS A 305 6.39 -14.14 18.50
CA CYS A 305 6.50 -12.68 18.54
C CYS A 305 7.07 -12.21 19.88
N LEU A 306 6.71 -12.89 20.98
CA LEU A 306 7.31 -12.68 22.30
C LEU A 306 8.78 -13.13 22.34
N ALA A 307 9.10 -14.34 21.88
CA ALA A 307 10.49 -14.83 21.83
C ALA A 307 11.39 -13.97 20.91
N TYR A 308 10.85 -13.47 19.80
CA TYR A 308 11.54 -12.50 18.94
C TYR A 308 11.79 -11.18 19.67
N ARG A 309 10.78 -10.64 20.35
CA ARG A 309 10.89 -9.42 21.17
C ARG A 309 11.91 -9.60 22.30
N ASP A 310 11.92 -10.75 22.97
CA ASP A 310 12.87 -11.10 24.03
C ASP A 310 14.29 -11.25 23.47
N SER A 311 14.45 -11.84 22.28
CA SER A 311 15.75 -11.94 21.59
C SER A 311 16.31 -10.57 21.19
N LEU A 312 15.47 -9.62 20.79
CA LEU A 312 15.90 -8.25 20.49
C LEU A 312 16.32 -7.50 21.76
N GLN A 313 15.62 -7.70 22.87
CA GLN A 313 15.99 -7.14 24.18
C GLN A 313 17.31 -7.71 24.70
N ALA A 314 17.55 -9.01 24.49
CA ALA A 314 18.83 -9.65 24.84
C ALA A 314 20.01 -9.06 24.05
N HIS A 315 19.84 -8.76 22.76
CA HIS A 315 20.89 -8.11 21.95
C HIS A 315 21.14 -6.65 22.33
N ARG A 316 20.12 -5.89 22.75
CA ARG A 316 20.30 -4.53 23.28
C ARG A 316 21.00 -4.49 24.64
N SER A 317 20.89 -5.56 25.42
CA SER A 317 21.52 -5.67 26.75
C SER A 317 23.00 -6.10 26.69
N GLY A 318 23.52 -6.44 25.51
CA GLY A 318 24.90 -6.93 25.32
C GLY A 318 25.97 -5.86 25.14
N THR A 319 25.61 -4.57 25.13
CA THR A 319 26.57 -3.48 24.93
C THR A 319 26.34 -2.39 25.96
N LEU A 320 27.36 -2.15 26.79
CA LEU A 320 27.58 -1.03 27.75
C LEU A 320 27.55 -1.41 29.25
N LEU A 321 28.74 -1.73 29.76
CA LEU A 321 29.23 -1.11 30.99
C LEU A 321 29.51 0.38 30.69
N SER A 322 29.39 1.21 31.73
CA SER A 322 29.63 2.67 31.82
C SER A 322 28.42 3.54 31.46
N GLY A 323 28.03 4.34 32.45
CA GLY A 323 26.72 4.96 32.57
C GLY A 323 26.58 6.28 31.83
N ASP A 324 25.33 6.56 31.47
CA ASP A 324 24.79 7.90 31.47
C ASP A 324 23.26 7.83 31.59
N THR A 325 22.67 8.82 32.24
CA THR A 325 21.25 8.83 32.61
C THR A 325 20.39 9.31 31.43
N GLY A 326 19.59 8.41 30.85
CA GLY A 326 18.57 8.72 29.85
C GLY A 326 17.17 8.31 30.33
N PRO A 327 16.09 9.04 29.97
CA PRO A 327 14.79 8.87 30.60
C PRO A 327 14.10 7.59 30.14
N SER A 328 13.60 6.84 31.12
CA SER A 328 12.74 5.66 30.97
C SER A 328 11.45 6.01 30.22
N LEU A 329 11.21 5.33 29.08
CA LEU A 329 9.93 5.35 28.38
C LEU A 329 8.97 4.34 29.03
N HIS A 330 8.40 4.74 30.16
CA HIS A 330 7.15 4.16 30.65
C HIS A 330 6.31 5.27 31.28
N THR A 331 5.36 5.79 30.51
CA THR A 331 4.18 6.45 31.07
C THR A 331 2.99 6.23 30.12
N PRO A 332 1.90 5.62 30.59
CA PRO A 332 0.69 5.47 29.79
C PRO A 332 -0.01 6.84 29.66
N TYR A 333 -0.44 7.17 28.45
CA TYR A 333 -1.22 8.38 28.13
C TYR A 333 -2.46 8.51 29.03
N PRO A 334 -2.73 9.68 29.64
CA PRO A 334 -4.03 9.93 30.27
C PRO A 334 -5.07 10.33 29.23
N ALA A 335 -6.30 9.85 29.44
CA ALA A 335 -7.48 10.19 28.65
C ALA A 335 -7.82 11.68 28.76
N LEU A 336 -8.06 12.35 27.63
CA LEU A 336 -8.43 13.76 27.57
C LEU A 336 -9.93 13.94 27.85
N GLN A 337 -10.25 14.73 28.88
CA GLN A 337 -11.54 15.40 29.04
C GLN A 337 -11.50 16.81 28.41
N PRO A 338 -12.64 17.36 27.97
CA PRO A 338 -12.69 18.61 27.22
C PRO A 338 -12.71 19.81 28.17
N LEU A 339 -12.04 20.92 27.82
CA LEU A 339 -12.48 22.28 28.18
C LEU A 339 -11.64 23.38 27.47
N ASP A 340 -12.41 24.30 26.88
CA ASP A 340 -12.27 25.74 26.64
C ASP A 340 -11.12 26.40 25.85
N MET A 341 -11.59 27.23 24.92
CA MET A 341 -10.91 28.14 24.01
C MET A 341 -10.32 29.37 24.71
N CYS A 342 -9.16 29.86 24.24
CA CYS A 342 -8.96 31.28 23.94
C CYS A 342 -7.76 31.49 22.97
N PRO A 343 -7.75 32.60 22.17
CA PRO A 343 -7.03 32.65 20.90
C PRO A 343 -5.85 33.65 20.88
N VAL A 344 -4.73 33.29 20.24
CA VAL A 344 -3.70 34.28 19.79
C VAL A 344 -2.86 33.69 18.62
N PRO A 345 -2.13 34.50 17.82
CA PRO A 345 -2.47 34.84 16.44
C PRO A 345 -1.60 34.10 15.39
N VAL A 346 -2.16 33.87 14.22
CA VAL A 346 -1.53 33.17 13.08
C VAL A 346 -0.84 34.19 12.15
N PRO A 347 0.42 33.98 11.69
CA PRO A 347 0.97 34.74 10.58
C PRO A 347 0.37 34.30 9.25
N ALA A 348 0.08 35.26 8.37
CA ALA A 348 -0.73 35.12 7.16
C ALA A 348 -0.34 33.94 6.26
N SER A 349 -1.29 33.01 6.08
CA SER A 349 -1.29 31.98 5.05
C SER A 349 -1.74 32.57 3.71
N LEU A 350 -0.90 32.40 2.68
CA LEU A 350 -1.22 32.73 1.29
C LEU A 350 -2.41 31.88 0.82
N SER A 351 -3.58 32.50 0.75
CA SER A 351 -4.77 31.95 0.11
C SER A 351 -4.65 32.15 -1.39
N MET A 352 -4.38 31.07 -2.14
CA MET A 352 -4.51 31.11 -3.60
C MET A 352 -5.97 30.81 -3.94
N GLN A 353 -6.76 31.87 -4.14
CA GLN A 353 -8.11 31.77 -4.70
C GLN A 353 -8.00 31.42 -6.19
N MET A 354 -8.65 30.33 -6.58
CA MET A 354 -8.85 29.93 -7.98
C MET A 354 -9.69 30.98 -8.70
N ALA A 355 -9.04 31.90 -9.42
CA ALA A 355 -9.66 32.77 -10.41
C ALA A 355 -9.06 32.45 -11.77
N ILE A 356 -9.84 31.81 -12.65
CA ILE A 356 -9.48 31.60 -14.05
C ILE A 356 -9.72 32.93 -14.78
N ALA A 357 -8.65 33.70 -14.98
CA ALA A 357 -8.65 34.79 -15.93
C ALA A 357 -8.42 34.18 -17.33
N ALA A 358 -9.46 34.20 -18.16
CA ALA A 358 -9.35 33.88 -19.57
C ALA A 358 -8.87 35.13 -20.31
N GLU A 359 -7.66 35.08 -20.89
CA GLU A 359 -7.31 35.92 -22.03
C GLU A 359 -6.79 35.08 -23.20
N PRO A 360 -7.17 35.41 -24.44
CA PRO A 360 -6.94 34.56 -25.60
C PRO A 360 -5.54 34.81 -26.17
N ARG A 361 -4.80 33.74 -26.49
CA ARG A 361 -3.63 33.84 -27.36
C ARG A 361 -3.82 33.00 -28.61
N HIS A 362 -3.49 33.63 -29.72
CA HIS A 362 -3.85 33.33 -31.09
C HIS A 362 -3.51 31.92 -31.57
N CYS A 363 -4.49 31.28 -32.20
CA CYS A 363 -4.34 30.06 -32.99
C CYS A 363 -3.57 30.37 -34.29
N LEU A 364 -2.53 29.57 -34.59
CA LEU A 364 -2.02 29.45 -35.95
C LEU A 364 -2.65 28.22 -36.61
N THR A 365 -3.40 28.50 -37.67
CA THR A 365 -4.11 27.58 -38.53
C THR A 365 -3.12 26.79 -39.40
N ALA A 366 -3.21 25.46 -39.41
CA ALA A 366 -2.60 24.64 -40.46
C ALA A 366 -3.71 23.81 -41.12
N THR A 367 -3.98 24.14 -42.37
CA THR A 367 -5.06 23.62 -43.21
C THR A 367 -4.75 22.24 -43.76
N TYR A 368 -5.82 21.45 -43.82
CA TYR A 368 -5.95 20.14 -44.44
C TYR A 368 -5.67 20.20 -45.96
N GLY A 369 -4.93 19.23 -46.48
CA GLY A 369 -4.79 18.96 -47.92
C GLY A 369 -5.00 17.47 -48.18
N SER A 370 -6.19 17.11 -48.64
CA SER A 370 -6.55 15.79 -49.15
C SER A 370 -6.36 15.75 -50.66
N SER A 371 -6.31 14.52 -51.20
CA SER A 371 -6.41 14.09 -52.61
C SER A 371 -5.05 13.70 -53.24
N TYR A 372 -4.88 12.58 -53.97
CA TYR A 372 -5.78 11.76 -54.77
C TYR A 372 -5.20 10.35 -55.08
N PHE A 373 -6.10 9.41 -55.41
CA PHE A 373 -6.04 8.24 -56.32
C PHE A 373 -5.41 6.87 -55.95
N SER A 374 -6.36 5.95 -55.71
CA SER A 374 -6.51 4.53 -56.09
C SER A 374 -5.62 3.95 -57.21
N GLY A 375 -5.24 2.68 -57.04
CA GLY A 375 -4.71 1.80 -58.10
C GLY A 375 -4.47 0.37 -57.61
N SER A 376 -5.38 -0.54 -57.93
CA SER A 376 -5.32 -2.00 -57.75
C SER A 376 -4.29 -2.69 -58.66
N HIS A 377 -3.66 -3.78 -58.22
CA HIS A 377 -3.61 -5.10 -58.90
C HIS A 377 -2.49 -6.03 -58.38
N MET A 378 -2.91 -7.24 -58.00
CA MET A 378 -2.36 -8.59 -58.21
C MET A 378 -0.85 -8.92 -58.16
N PHE A 379 -0.57 -10.00 -57.40
CA PHE A 379 0.58 -10.91 -57.48
C PHE A 379 0.93 -11.35 -58.92
N PRO A 380 2.20 -11.71 -59.21
CA PRO A 380 2.58 -13.13 -59.12
C PRO A 380 4.00 -13.46 -58.59
N THR A 381 4.10 -14.73 -58.23
CA THR A 381 5.21 -15.64 -57.90
C THR A 381 6.43 -15.69 -58.84
N GLY A 382 7.56 -16.18 -58.31
CA GLY A 382 8.60 -16.95 -59.04
C GLY A 382 10.02 -16.37 -58.94
N CYS A 383 10.89 -16.88 -58.04
CA CYS A 383 11.94 -17.89 -58.31
C CYS A 383 13.05 -17.46 -59.29
N PHE A 384 14.30 -17.27 -58.81
CA PHE A 384 15.40 -18.26 -58.85
C PHE A 384 16.77 -17.66 -58.47
N ASP A 385 17.54 -18.47 -57.73
CA ASP A 385 19.01 -18.69 -57.68
C ASP A 385 19.97 -17.50 -57.49
N SER A 386 21.03 -17.61 -56.66
CA SER A 386 21.89 -18.76 -56.36
C SER A 386 22.42 -18.76 -54.93
#